data_AF-A0A7W0P7B1-F1
#
_entry.id   AF-A0A7W0P7B1-F1
#
_cell.length_a   1.000
_cell.length_b   1.000
_cell.length_c   1.000
_cell.angle_alpha   90.00
_cell.angle_beta   90.00
_cell.angle_gamma   90.00
#
_symmetry.space_group_name_H-M   'P 1'
#
loop_
_entity.id
_entity.type
_entity.pdbx_description
1 polymer ?
#
loop_
_entity_poly.entity_id
_entity_poly.type
_entity_poly.pdbx_seq_one_letter_code
_entity_poly.pdbx_strand_id
1 'polypeptide(L)'
;MAVLKRLLVTVAVLLAGAAAVPPHSWSAFRATPTPTPRALRAYLPRMKVEIRRYRTAIERGQTAFDGRLSPSSKLTRLRASRAEFRTIARRIDAVREPVGLKKAHASLVSAVRLVVTAFGNFITAAEEYARDPKPGPLLDRNTRANSQLKRAEGLQDRWANTLRASTKRAKIPIPVWLKEFRS
;
A
#
# COMPACT_ATOMS: atom_id res chain seq x y z
N MET A 1 -11.37 -26.72 8.49
CA MET A 1 -10.00 -26.17 8.38
C MET A 1 -9.46 -25.97 6.96
N ALA A 2 -9.90 -26.73 5.94
CA ALA A 2 -9.36 -26.65 4.57
C ALA A 2 -9.70 -25.35 3.80
N VAL A 3 -10.86 -24.74 4.07
CA VAL A 3 -11.34 -23.52 3.37
C VAL A 3 -10.53 -22.29 3.74
N LEU A 4 -10.17 -22.15 5.03
CA LEU A 4 -9.34 -21.03 5.52
C LEU A 4 -7.92 -21.09 4.94
N LYS A 5 -7.35 -22.31 4.80
CA LYS A 5 -6.05 -22.50 4.13
C LYS A 5 -6.11 -22.16 2.64
N ARG A 6 -7.16 -22.58 1.92
CA ARG A 6 -7.33 -22.24 0.49
C ARG A 6 -7.51 -20.73 0.28
N LEU A 7 -8.27 -20.05 1.14
CA LEU A 7 -8.43 -18.59 1.08
C LEU A 7 -7.13 -17.82 1.36
N LEU A 8 -6.32 -18.28 2.33
CA LEU A 8 -5.03 -17.67 2.65
C LEU A 8 -4.03 -17.82 1.49
N VAL A 9 -4.08 -18.94 0.76
CA VAL A 9 -3.27 -19.14 -0.46
C VAL A 9 -3.73 -18.21 -1.59
N THR A 10 -5.04 -17.99 -1.77
CA THR A 10 -5.57 -17.05 -2.77
C THR A 10 -5.18 -15.60 -2.46
N VAL A 11 -5.13 -15.21 -1.17
CA VAL A 11 -4.66 -13.89 -0.72
C VAL A 11 -3.16 -13.70 -0.98
N ALA A 12 -2.34 -14.74 -0.76
CA ALA A 12 -0.91 -14.70 -1.07
C ALA A 12 -0.61 -14.64 -2.57
N VAL A 13 -1.40 -15.33 -3.41
CA VAL A 13 -1.26 -15.31 -4.87
C VAL A 13 -1.72 -13.98 -5.48
N LEU A 14 -2.78 -13.35 -4.94
CA LEU A 14 -3.23 -12.03 -5.38
C LEU A 14 -2.29 -10.88 -4.97
N LEU A 15 -1.49 -11.07 -3.93
CA LEU A 15 -0.42 -10.14 -3.54
C LEU A 15 0.83 -10.25 -4.44
N ALA A 16 0.91 -11.25 -5.33
CA ALA A 16 2.06 -11.50 -6.20
C ALA A 16 1.75 -11.31 -7.70
N GLY A 17 0.50 -11.00 -8.07
CA GLY A 17 0.07 -11.01 -9.47
C GLY A 17 -0.98 -9.95 -9.78
N ALA A 18 -0.54 -8.74 -10.11
CA ALA A 18 -1.35 -7.77 -10.84
C ALA A 18 -0.49 -7.00 -11.87
N ALA A 19 0.19 -7.74 -12.74
CA ALA A 19 0.67 -7.19 -13.99
C ALA A 19 -0.52 -6.85 -14.91
N ALA A 20 -0.40 -5.71 -15.61
CA ALA A 20 -1.27 -5.14 -16.64
C ALA A 20 -2.35 -4.14 -16.15
N VAL A 21 -1.96 -2.86 -16.11
CA VAL A 21 -2.88 -1.71 -16.18
C VAL A 21 -2.53 -0.90 -17.44
N PRO A 22 -3.51 -0.52 -18.28
CA PRO A 22 -3.25 0.10 -19.58
C PRO A 22 -2.84 1.58 -19.52
N PRO A 23 -2.12 2.09 -20.54
CA PRO A 23 -1.48 3.40 -20.53
C PRO A 23 -2.43 4.53 -20.98
N HIS A 24 -3.44 4.90 -20.19
CA HIS A 24 -4.37 5.97 -20.57
C HIS A 24 -4.51 7.01 -19.45
N SER A 25 -3.58 7.98 -19.36
CA SER A 25 -3.76 9.30 -18.70
C SER A 25 -2.53 10.23 -18.78
N TRP A 26 -1.73 10.15 -19.84
CA TRP A 26 -0.50 10.97 -19.96
C TRP A 26 -0.75 12.43 -20.37
N SER A 27 -1.94 12.77 -20.87
CA SER A 27 -2.24 14.11 -21.43
C SER A 27 -2.47 15.20 -20.36
N ALA A 28 -2.93 14.85 -19.15
CA ALA A 28 -3.13 15.81 -18.05
C ALA A 28 -1.84 16.16 -17.29
N PHE A 29 -0.72 15.51 -17.60
CA PHE A 29 0.55 15.64 -16.87
C PHE A 29 1.40 16.86 -17.30
N ARG A 30 0.96 17.57 -18.35
CA ARG A 30 1.71 18.68 -18.97
C ARG A 30 1.50 20.04 -18.27
N ALA A 31 0.39 20.23 -17.54
CA ALA A 31 0.10 21.49 -16.86
C ALA A 31 0.44 21.49 -15.36
N THR A 32 1.04 20.43 -14.83
CA THR A 32 1.46 20.41 -13.42
C THR A 32 2.77 21.21 -13.29
N PRO A 33 2.83 22.24 -12.43
CA PRO A 33 4.07 22.97 -12.19
C PRO A 33 5.19 21.99 -11.83
N THR A 34 6.32 22.08 -12.50
CA THR A 34 7.43 21.16 -12.25
C THR A 34 8.06 21.47 -10.89
N PRO A 35 8.24 20.48 -10.01
CA PRO A 35 8.94 20.69 -8.75
C PRO A 35 10.34 21.27 -8.96
N THR A 36 10.75 22.24 -8.15
CA THR A 36 12.13 22.73 -8.21
C THR A 36 13.11 21.63 -7.82
N PRO A 37 14.32 21.58 -8.42
CA PRO A 37 15.32 20.57 -8.06
C PRO A 37 15.64 20.55 -6.56
N ARG A 38 15.72 21.72 -5.92
CA ARG A 38 15.96 21.86 -4.49
C ARG A 38 14.87 21.19 -3.65
N ALA A 39 13.60 21.41 -3.99
CA ALA A 39 12.48 20.83 -3.26
C ALA A 39 12.42 19.30 -3.42
N LEU A 40 12.70 18.78 -4.63
CA LEU A 40 12.80 17.33 -4.86
C LEU A 40 13.94 16.69 -4.07
N ARG A 41 15.13 17.31 -4.04
CA ARG A 41 16.28 16.81 -3.26
C ARG A 41 15.99 16.76 -1.75
N ALA A 42 15.18 17.67 -1.22
CA ALA A 42 14.75 17.63 0.17
C ALA A 42 13.66 16.58 0.44
N TYR A 43 12.79 16.34 -0.54
CA TYR A 43 11.66 15.41 -0.45
C TYR A 43 12.08 13.93 -0.54
N LEU A 44 12.96 13.59 -1.49
CA LEU A 44 13.33 12.20 -1.78
C LEU A 44 13.93 11.43 -0.57
N PRO A 45 14.84 11.99 0.24
CA PRO A 45 15.38 11.28 1.40
C PRO A 45 14.33 11.01 2.48
N ARG A 46 13.40 11.95 2.70
CA ARG A 46 12.29 11.77 3.66
C ARG A 46 11.37 10.65 3.21
N MET A 47 10.99 10.65 1.94
CA MET A 47 10.18 9.57 1.37
C MET A 47 10.89 8.22 1.41
N LYS A 48 12.21 8.16 1.16
CA LYS A 48 12.98 6.91 1.28
C LYS A 48 12.81 6.26 2.65
N VAL A 49 12.86 7.05 3.73
CA VAL A 49 12.69 6.55 5.10
C VAL A 49 11.29 5.97 5.29
N GLU A 50 10.25 6.70 4.88
CA GLU A 50 8.87 6.24 5.07
C GLU A 50 8.51 5.05 4.17
N ILE A 51 9.04 4.99 2.94
CA ILE A 51 8.88 3.83 2.06
C ILE A 51 9.58 2.59 2.62
N ARG A 52 10.77 2.75 3.22
CA ARG A 52 11.44 1.62 3.89
C ARG A 52 10.60 1.09 5.05
N ARG A 53 10.06 1.99 5.88
CA ARG A 53 9.14 1.61 6.98
C ARG A 53 7.89 0.89 6.45
N TYR A 54 7.31 1.42 5.37
CA TYR A 54 6.16 0.83 4.70
C TYR A 54 6.44 -0.60 4.21
N ARG A 55 7.56 -0.84 3.54
CA ARG A 55 7.98 -2.18 3.09
C ARG A 55 8.16 -3.15 4.26
N THR A 56 8.87 -2.74 5.30
CA THR A 56 9.05 -3.57 6.50
C THR A 56 7.70 -3.91 7.17
N ALA A 57 6.76 -2.97 7.19
CA ALA A 57 5.41 -3.23 7.72
C ALA A 57 4.62 -4.21 6.83
N ILE A 58 4.78 -4.17 5.50
CA ILE A 58 4.23 -5.18 4.59
C ILE A 58 4.81 -6.55 4.90
N GLU A 59 6.13 -6.69 4.94
CA GLU A 59 6.81 -7.96 5.21
C GLU A 59 6.34 -8.57 6.53
N ARG A 60 6.25 -7.76 7.60
CA ARG A 60 5.70 -8.18 8.89
C ARG A 60 4.22 -8.55 8.80
N GLY A 61 3.41 -7.75 8.10
CA GLY A 61 2.00 -8.00 7.90
C GLY A 61 1.72 -9.30 7.15
N GLN A 62 2.56 -9.64 6.16
CA GLN A 62 2.50 -10.91 5.43
C GLN A 62 2.68 -12.10 6.39
N THR A 63 3.54 -11.98 7.41
CA THR A 63 3.68 -13.05 8.42
C THR A 63 2.40 -13.31 9.21
N ALA A 64 1.47 -12.36 9.31
CA ALA A 64 0.18 -12.58 9.98
C ALA A 64 -0.71 -13.59 9.22
N PHE A 65 -0.43 -13.81 7.94
CA PHE A 65 -1.12 -14.78 7.09
C PHE A 65 -0.44 -16.15 7.05
N ASP A 66 0.68 -16.33 7.77
CA ASP A 66 1.36 -17.62 7.88
C ASP A 66 0.38 -18.70 8.40
N GLY A 67 0.26 -19.79 7.63
CA GLY A 67 -0.61 -20.92 7.92
C GLY A 67 -0.31 -21.63 9.25
N ARG A 68 0.88 -21.42 9.82
CA ARG A 68 1.34 -22.03 11.08
C ARG A 68 0.87 -21.31 12.35
N LEU A 69 0.37 -20.07 12.23
CA LEU A 69 -0.04 -19.29 13.40
C LEU A 69 -1.43 -19.69 13.90
N SER A 70 -1.60 -19.68 15.23
CA SER A 70 -2.91 -19.80 15.87
C SER A 70 -3.81 -18.60 15.53
N PRO A 71 -5.15 -18.76 15.52
CA PRO A 71 -6.08 -17.66 15.21
C PRO A 71 -5.89 -16.40 16.08
N SER A 72 -5.62 -16.57 17.38
CA SER A 72 -5.34 -15.46 18.31
C SER A 72 -4.04 -14.73 17.98
N SER A 73 -2.99 -15.46 17.60
CA SER A 73 -1.71 -14.89 17.16
C SER A 73 -1.87 -14.12 15.85
N LYS A 74 -2.67 -14.65 14.90
CA LYS A 74 -2.98 -13.96 13.64
C LYS A 74 -3.70 -12.63 13.89
N LEU A 75 -4.74 -12.63 14.71
CA LEU A 75 -5.48 -11.40 15.07
C LEU A 75 -4.57 -10.38 15.76
N THR A 76 -3.71 -10.81 16.68
CA THR A 76 -2.74 -9.93 17.35
C THR A 76 -1.79 -9.29 16.35
N ARG A 77 -1.21 -10.07 15.42
CA ARG A 77 -0.32 -9.55 14.38
C ARG A 77 -1.05 -8.62 13.40
N LEU A 78 -2.24 -8.97 12.95
CA LEU A 78 -3.04 -8.11 12.07
C LEU A 78 -3.35 -6.75 12.72
N ARG A 79 -3.72 -6.74 14.00
CA ARG A 79 -3.96 -5.50 14.77
C ARG A 79 -2.68 -4.66 14.89
N ALA A 80 -1.55 -5.30 15.22
CA ALA A 80 -0.26 -4.64 15.29
C ALA A 80 0.14 -4.01 13.93
N SER A 81 0.05 -4.78 12.84
CA SER A 81 0.32 -4.28 11.48
C SER A 81 -0.61 -3.14 11.10
N ARG A 82 -1.91 -3.23 11.42
CA ARG A 82 -2.86 -2.13 11.17
C ARG A 82 -2.46 -0.85 11.91
N ALA A 83 -2.03 -0.95 13.17
CA ALA A 83 -1.56 0.19 13.95
C ALA A 83 -0.26 0.78 13.37
N GLU A 84 0.66 -0.06 12.91
CA GLU A 84 1.90 0.36 12.24
C GLU A 84 1.60 1.10 10.94
N PHE A 85 0.73 0.57 10.07
CA PHE A 85 0.30 1.24 8.83
C PHE A 85 -0.41 2.57 9.09
N ARG A 86 -1.21 2.69 10.15
CA ARG A 86 -1.81 3.98 10.56
C ARG A 86 -0.73 5.00 10.90
N THR A 87 0.29 4.59 11.63
CA THR A 87 1.41 5.45 11.99
C THR A 87 2.19 5.88 10.75
N ILE A 88 2.46 4.94 9.83
CA ILE A 88 3.14 5.22 8.55
C ILE A 88 2.30 6.19 7.70
N ALA A 89 0.98 6.00 7.61
CA ALA A 89 0.11 6.91 6.87
C ALA A 89 0.22 8.35 7.38
N ARG A 90 0.20 8.56 8.71
CA ARG A 90 0.37 9.90 9.32
C ARG A 90 1.75 10.48 9.05
N ARG A 91 2.80 9.66 9.10
CA ARG A 91 4.17 10.11 8.83
C ARG A 91 4.36 10.53 7.38
N ILE A 92 3.82 9.75 6.43
CA ILE A 92 3.83 10.10 5.01
C ILE A 92 3.06 11.41 4.80
N ASP A 93 1.84 11.53 5.35
CA ASP A 93 0.99 12.73 5.25
C ASP A 93 1.68 13.99 5.81
N ALA A 94 2.54 13.83 6.82
CA ALA A 94 3.34 14.91 7.39
C ALA A 94 4.57 15.30 6.54
N VAL A 95 4.96 14.51 5.53
CA VAL A 95 6.06 14.88 4.63
C VAL A 95 5.58 15.96 3.68
N ARG A 96 6.01 17.20 3.94
CA ARG A 96 5.77 18.33 3.03
C ARG A 96 6.22 17.99 1.61
N GLU A 97 5.26 17.96 0.71
CA GLU A 97 5.46 17.66 -0.69
C GLU A 97 5.78 18.90 -1.52
N PRO A 98 6.58 18.78 -2.59
CA PRO A 98 6.88 19.91 -3.44
C PRO A 98 5.68 20.25 -4.35
N VAL A 99 5.61 21.52 -4.75
CA VAL A 99 4.65 22.00 -5.76
C VAL A 99 4.75 21.12 -7.01
N GLY A 100 3.60 20.66 -7.50
CA GLY A 100 3.53 19.68 -8.61
C GLY A 100 3.37 18.23 -8.19
N LEU A 101 3.68 17.86 -6.94
CA LEU A 101 3.50 16.49 -6.42
C LEU A 101 2.30 16.33 -5.48
N LYS A 102 1.58 17.39 -5.12
CA LYS A 102 0.43 17.36 -4.19
C LYS A 102 -0.55 16.20 -4.45
N LYS A 103 -1.05 16.08 -5.68
CA LYS A 103 -2.00 15.01 -6.06
C LYS A 103 -1.37 13.61 -5.96
N ALA A 104 -0.11 13.46 -6.35
CA ALA A 104 0.58 12.19 -6.29
C ALA A 104 0.88 11.79 -4.84
N HIS A 105 1.33 12.74 -4.01
CA HIS A 105 1.55 12.53 -2.59
C HIS A 105 0.27 12.10 -1.88
N ALA A 106 -0.84 12.82 -2.12
CA ALA A 106 -2.16 12.45 -1.62
C ALA A 106 -2.62 11.04 -2.10
N SER A 107 -2.22 10.63 -3.31
CA SER A 107 -2.49 9.28 -3.82
C SER A 107 -1.75 8.22 -2.99
N LEU A 108 -0.48 8.44 -2.65
CA LEU A 108 0.27 7.53 -1.78
C LEU A 108 -0.33 7.49 -0.37
N VAL A 109 -0.67 8.64 0.22
CA VAL A 109 -1.35 8.69 1.53
C VAL A 109 -2.65 7.87 1.49
N SER A 110 -3.44 8.04 0.43
CA SER A 110 -4.70 7.29 0.22
C SER A 110 -4.44 5.80 0.05
N ALA A 111 -3.37 5.40 -0.64
CA ALA A 111 -2.98 4.02 -0.78
C ALA A 111 -2.69 3.37 0.58
N VAL A 112 -1.90 4.02 1.44
CA VAL A 112 -1.59 3.48 2.76
C VAL A 112 -2.86 3.43 3.64
N ARG A 113 -3.77 4.40 3.52
CA ARG A 113 -5.08 4.36 4.20
C ARG A 113 -5.96 3.20 3.72
N LEU A 114 -5.92 2.85 2.43
CA LEU A 114 -6.60 1.68 1.89
C LEU A 114 -6.02 0.38 2.48
N VAL A 115 -4.70 0.29 2.64
CA VAL A 115 -4.06 -0.86 3.33
C VAL A 115 -4.54 -0.97 4.78
N VAL A 116 -4.58 0.14 5.52
CA VAL A 116 -5.15 0.17 6.90
C VAL A 116 -6.59 -0.35 6.93
N THR A 117 -7.39 0.00 5.90
CA THR A 117 -8.79 -0.40 5.80
C THR A 117 -8.92 -1.87 5.45
N ALA A 118 -8.06 -2.39 4.56
CA ALA A 118 -7.99 -3.79 4.20
C ALA A 118 -7.66 -4.68 5.41
N PHE A 119 -6.65 -4.31 6.20
CA PHE A 119 -6.33 -5.00 7.46
C PHE A 119 -7.48 -4.91 8.47
N GLY A 120 -8.20 -3.78 8.51
CA GLY A 120 -9.43 -3.66 9.29
C GLY A 120 -10.48 -4.70 8.89
N ASN A 121 -10.72 -4.84 7.58
CA ASN A 121 -11.65 -5.84 7.05
C ASN A 121 -11.22 -7.28 7.36
N PHE A 122 -9.92 -7.60 7.27
CA PHE A 122 -9.42 -8.93 7.66
C PHE A 122 -9.63 -9.22 9.15
N ILE A 123 -9.40 -8.25 10.03
CA ILE A 123 -9.64 -8.40 11.47
C ILE A 123 -11.11 -8.62 11.74
N THR A 124 -11.99 -7.78 11.18
CA THR A 124 -13.44 -7.91 11.36
C THR A 124 -13.94 -9.25 10.83
N ALA A 125 -13.50 -9.69 9.64
CA ALA A 125 -13.86 -11.00 9.09
C ALA A 125 -13.47 -12.15 10.01
N ALA A 126 -12.25 -12.10 10.57
CA ALA A 126 -11.76 -13.14 11.47
C ALA A 126 -12.51 -13.14 12.82
N GLU A 127 -12.87 -11.97 13.36
CA GLU A 127 -13.65 -11.84 14.60
C GLU A 127 -15.12 -12.25 14.41
N GLU A 128 -15.73 -11.93 13.28
CA GLU A 128 -17.09 -12.35 12.92
C GLU A 128 -17.12 -13.87 12.76
N TYR A 129 -16.18 -14.46 12.02
CA TYR A 129 -16.10 -15.91 11.82
C TYR A 129 -15.81 -16.69 13.13
N ALA A 130 -15.03 -16.12 14.04
CA ALA A 130 -14.80 -16.72 15.35
C ALA A 130 -16.07 -16.74 16.23
N ARG A 131 -16.97 -15.77 16.04
CA ARG A 131 -18.25 -15.67 16.77
C ARG A 131 -19.35 -16.52 16.13
N ASP A 132 -19.47 -16.46 14.81
CA ASP A 132 -20.46 -17.19 14.02
C ASP A 132 -19.78 -17.71 12.73
N PRO A 133 -19.44 -19.00 12.63
CA PRO A 133 -18.59 -19.56 11.58
C PRO A 133 -19.31 -19.71 10.23
N LYS A 134 -20.05 -18.70 9.81
CA LYS A 134 -20.67 -18.60 8.49
C LYS A 134 -19.66 -18.11 7.45
N PRO A 135 -19.49 -18.81 6.32
CA PRO A 135 -18.49 -18.47 5.32
C PRO A 135 -18.82 -17.19 4.52
N GLY A 136 -20.10 -16.85 4.34
CA GLY A 136 -20.54 -15.71 3.52
C GLY A 136 -19.95 -14.35 3.95
N PRO A 137 -20.19 -13.89 5.19
CA PRO A 137 -19.64 -12.62 5.68
C PRO A 137 -18.11 -12.54 5.61
N LEU A 138 -17.43 -13.67 5.87
CA LEU A 138 -15.98 -13.77 5.76
C LEU A 138 -15.49 -13.57 4.31
N LEU A 139 -16.17 -14.18 3.34
CA LEU A 139 -15.86 -14.03 1.91
C LEU A 139 -16.05 -12.59 1.43
N ASP A 140 -17.15 -11.94 1.83
CA ASP A 140 -17.45 -10.57 1.43
C ASP A 140 -16.42 -9.57 1.95
N ARG A 141 -16.06 -9.69 3.24
CA ARG A 141 -15.06 -8.82 3.87
C ARG A 141 -13.68 -9.02 3.26
N ASN A 142 -13.29 -10.26 2.98
CA ASN A 142 -12.02 -10.56 2.32
C ASN A 142 -11.98 -10.03 0.88
N THR A 143 -13.09 -10.14 0.14
CA THR A 143 -13.20 -9.59 -1.22
C THR A 143 -13.05 -8.07 -1.21
N ARG A 144 -13.68 -7.38 -0.24
CA ARG A 144 -13.51 -5.92 -0.05
C ARG A 144 -12.07 -5.57 0.32
N ALA A 145 -11.45 -6.30 1.24
CA ALA A 145 -10.06 -6.09 1.63
C ALA A 145 -9.11 -6.22 0.41
N ASN A 146 -9.26 -7.28 -0.38
CA ASN A 146 -8.47 -7.50 -1.60
C ASN A 146 -8.67 -6.38 -2.63
N SER A 147 -9.92 -5.93 -2.82
CA SER A 147 -10.22 -4.81 -3.72
C SER A 147 -9.55 -3.50 -3.26
N GLN A 148 -9.46 -3.28 -1.94
CA GLN A 148 -8.76 -2.12 -1.38
C GLN A 148 -7.26 -2.21 -1.57
N LEU A 149 -6.66 -3.40 -1.40
CA LEU A 149 -5.24 -3.63 -1.66
C LEU A 149 -4.89 -3.39 -3.13
N LYS A 150 -5.67 -3.93 -4.06
CA LYS A 150 -5.47 -3.70 -5.51
C LYS A 150 -5.57 -2.22 -5.89
N ARG A 151 -6.52 -1.49 -5.29
CA ARG A 151 -6.63 -0.03 -5.47
C ARG A 151 -5.42 0.70 -4.87
N ALA A 152 -4.92 0.25 -3.71
CA ALA A 152 -3.74 0.84 -3.07
C ALA A 152 -2.49 0.69 -3.95
N GLU A 153 -2.29 -0.49 -4.53
CA GLU A 153 -1.24 -0.78 -5.51
C GLU A 153 -1.30 0.19 -6.70
N GLY A 154 -2.46 0.34 -7.36
CA GLY A 154 -2.58 1.27 -8.49
C GLY A 154 -2.27 2.73 -8.13
N LEU A 155 -2.56 3.16 -6.89
CA LEU A 155 -2.20 4.49 -6.40
C LEU A 155 -0.70 4.63 -6.09
N GLN A 156 -0.07 3.56 -5.59
CA GLN A 156 1.38 3.49 -5.34
C GLN A 156 2.15 3.60 -6.66
N ASP A 157 1.74 2.87 -7.69
CA ASP A 157 2.35 2.96 -9.02
C ASP A 157 2.18 4.34 -9.63
N ARG A 158 0.99 4.93 -9.54
CA ARG A 158 0.74 6.29 -10.03
C ARG A 158 1.65 7.31 -9.33
N TRP A 159 1.81 7.21 -8.01
CA TRP A 159 2.73 8.04 -7.26
C TRP A 159 4.18 7.85 -7.70
N ALA A 160 4.64 6.60 -7.81
CA ALA A 160 6.02 6.27 -8.17
C ALA A 160 6.37 6.77 -9.57
N ASN A 161 5.48 6.55 -10.54
CA ASN A 161 5.63 7.03 -11.91
C ASN A 161 5.68 8.56 -11.98
N THR A 162 4.80 9.23 -11.20
CA THR A 162 4.80 10.70 -11.11
C THR A 162 6.11 11.23 -10.54
N LEU A 163 6.63 10.57 -9.50
CA LEU A 163 7.88 10.96 -8.87
C LEU A 163 9.07 10.75 -9.81
N ARG A 164 9.13 9.60 -10.52
CA ARG A 164 10.15 9.31 -11.55
C ARG A 164 10.14 10.36 -12.68
N ALA A 165 8.95 10.68 -13.20
CA ALA A 165 8.80 11.69 -14.24
C ALA A 165 9.26 13.08 -13.74
N SER A 166 8.94 13.42 -12.49
CA SER A 166 9.35 14.70 -11.91
C SER A 166 10.85 14.78 -11.66
N THR A 167 11.49 13.70 -11.21
CA THR A 167 12.96 13.63 -11.11
C THR A 167 13.64 13.76 -12.47
N LYS A 168 13.09 13.12 -13.52
CA LYS A 168 13.60 13.24 -14.89
C LYS A 168 13.51 14.68 -15.41
N ARG A 169 12.35 15.33 -15.25
CA ARG A 169 12.15 16.74 -15.65
C ARG A 169 13.08 17.69 -14.90
N ALA A 170 13.31 17.45 -13.62
CA ALA A 170 14.21 18.25 -12.79
C ALA A 170 15.70 17.91 -12.97
N LYS A 171 16.06 17.03 -13.91
CA LYS A 171 17.44 16.54 -14.15
C LYS A 171 18.11 15.99 -12.88
N ILE A 172 17.33 15.34 -12.01
CA ILE A 172 17.83 14.65 -10.82
C ILE A 172 17.88 13.15 -11.11
N PRO A 173 18.99 12.45 -10.80
CA PRO A 173 19.06 11.00 -10.94
C PRO A 173 17.93 10.31 -10.18
N ILE A 174 17.24 9.37 -10.84
CA ILE A 174 16.18 8.57 -10.21
C ILE A 174 16.83 7.65 -9.15
N PRO A 175 16.47 7.76 -7.86
CA PRO A 175 17.05 6.91 -6.83
C PRO A 175 16.74 5.44 -7.04
N VAL A 176 17.68 4.55 -6.70
CA VAL A 176 17.54 3.09 -6.85
C VAL A 176 16.29 2.56 -6.15
N TRP A 177 16.04 2.98 -4.91
CA TRP A 177 14.84 2.56 -4.15
C TRP A 177 13.53 2.91 -4.87
N LEU A 178 13.51 3.99 -5.66
CA LEU A 178 12.34 4.38 -6.45
C LEU A 178 12.25 3.59 -7.75
N LYS A 179 13.36 3.09 -8.30
CA LYS A 179 13.33 2.15 -9.45
C LYS A 179 12.76 0.80 -9.03
N GLU A 180 13.15 0.34 -7.84
CA GLU A 180 12.68 -0.91 -7.22
C GLU A 180 11.27 -0.82 -6.65
N PHE A 181 10.72 0.40 -6.50
CA PHE A 181 9.37 0.60 -6.00
C PHE A 181 8.35 0.24 -7.09
N ARG A 182 8.08 -1.06 -7.21
CA ARG A 182 6.95 -1.64 -7.94
C ARG A 182 6.06 -2.31 -6.90
N SER A 183 4.75 -2.12 -7.00
CA SER A 183 3.77 -2.94 -6.29
C SER A 183 3.84 -4.39 -6.79
#